data_AF-A0A0J6VP03-F1
#
_entry.id   AF-A0A0J6VP03-F1
#
_cell.length_a   1.000
_cell.length_b   1.000
_cell.length_c   1.000
_cell.angle_alpha   90.00
_cell.angle_beta   90.00
_cell.angle_gamma   90.00
#
_symmetry.space_group_name_H-M   'P 1'
#
loop_
_entity.id
_entity.type
_entity.pdbx_description
1 polymer ?
#
loop_
_entity_poly.entity_id
_entity_poly.type
_entity_poly.pdbx_seq_one_letter_code
_entity_poly.pdbx_strand_id
1 'polypeptide(L)'
;MISIGALAGLTTVVIVLVLGQTRVLFAMSRDGLMPRQLAKTGRHGTPVRITLITGAVVAITATVFPIGKLEEMVNIGTLFAFVLVSAGVLVLRRTRPDLPRGFRAPWVPVLPVLSIIACVWLMLNLTGLTWIRFLIWMAIGVAVYFLYGRRHSLVGRRS
;
A
#
# COMPACT_ATOMS: atom_id res chain seq x y z
N MET A 1 -3.85 -31.00 15.18
CA MET A 1 -4.11 -30.77 13.73
C MET A 1 -4.46 -29.31 13.43
N ILE A 2 -5.35 -28.66 14.19
CA ILE A 2 -5.74 -27.25 13.99
C ILE A 2 -4.52 -26.29 14.04
N SER A 3 -3.58 -26.47 14.98
CA SER A 3 -2.39 -25.62 15.10
C SER A 3 -1.43 -25.72 13.91
N ILE A 4 -1.31 -26.91 13.29
CA ILE A 4 -0.46 -27.12 12.11
C ILE A 4 -1.07 -26.40 10.90
N GLY A 5 -2.40 -26.49 10.74
CA GLY A 5 -3.12 -25.75 9.70
C GLY A 5 -3.00 -24.23 9.88
N ALA A 6 -3.13 -23.73 11.11
CA ALA A 6 -2.97 -22.31 11.41
C ALA A 6 -1.54 -21.80 11.09
N LEU A 7 -0.50 -22.55 11.49
CA LEU A 7 0.90 -22.22 11.18
C LEU A 7 1.18 -22.18 9.69
N ALA A 8 0.71 -23.19 8.94
CA ALA A 8 0.87 -23.24 7.49
C ALA A 8 0.15 -22.06 6.80
N GLY A 9 -1.06 -21.72 7.26
CA GLY A 9 -1.84 -20.59 6.76
C GLY A 9 -1.15 -19.25 7.00
N LEU A 10 -0.74 -18.97 8.24
CA LEU A 10 -0.07 -17.72 8.61
C LEU A 10 1.26 -17.54 7.84
N THR A 11 2.04 -18.61 7.71
CA THR A 11 3.31 -18.57 6.95
C THR A 11 3.07 -18.20 5.49
N THR A 12 2.03 -18.79 4.88
CA THR A 12 1.66 -18.48 3.49
C THR A 12 1.23 -17.03 3.33
N VAL A 13 0.41 -16.52 4.25
CA VAL A 13 -0.01 -15.11 4.25
C VAL A 13 1.20 -14.17 4.35
N VAL A 14 2.15 -14.46 5.25
CA VAL A 14 3.37 -13.66 5.39
C VAL A 14 4.18 -13.65 4.09
N ILE A 15 4.39 -14.81 3.46
CA ILE A 15 5.12 -14.91 2.19
C ILE A 15 4.42 -14.07 1.11
N VAL A 16 3.10 -14.18 0.97
CA VAL A 16 2.31 -13.42 -0.02
C VAL A 16 2.43 -11.91 0.23
N LEU A 17 2.37 -11.46 1.47
CA LEU A 17 2.48 -10.04 1.82
C LEU A 17 3.88 -9.48 1.52
N VAL A 18 4.95 -10.20 1.86
CA VAL A 18 6.34 -9.78 1.59
C VAL A 18 6.62 -9.70 0.09
N LEU A 19 6.12 -10.67 -0.68
CA LEU A 19 6.21 -10.64 -2.15
C LEU A 19 5.40 -9.49 -2.76
N GLY A 20 4.20 -9.22 -2.23
CA GLY A 20 3.37 -8.08 -2.63
C GLY A 20 4.08 -6.74 -2.40
N GLN A 21 4.59 -6.51 -1.19
CA GLN A 21 5.35 -5.30 -0.85
C GLN A 21 6.58 -5.11 -1.76
N THR A 22 7.32 -6.19 -2.00
CA THR A 22 8.49 -6.18 -2.88
C THR A 22 8.15 -5.73 -4.30
N ARG A 23 7.03 -6.23 -4.86
CA ARG A 23 6.57 -5.86 -6.21
C ARG A 23 6.15 -4.39 -6.31
N VAL A 24 5.40 -3.91 -5.31
CA VAL A 24 4.99 -2.49 -5.25
C VAL A 24 6.22 -1.59 -5.15
N LEU A 25 7.18 -1.92 -4.29
CA LEU A 25 8.41 -1.14 -4.13
C LEU A 25 9.28 -1.16 -5.39
N PHE A 26 9.32 -2.29 -6.08
CA PHE A 26 10.02 -2.43 -7.36
C PHE A 26 9.36 -1.57 -8.45
N ALA A 27 8.03 -1.58 -8.55
CA ALA A 27 7.29 -0.72 -9.47
C ALA A 27 7.54 0.77 -9.17
N MET A 28 7.46 1.18 -7.89
CA MET A 28 7.77 2.55 -7.45
C MET A 28 9.23 2.95 -7.76
N SER A 29 10.19 2.05 -7.56
CA SER A 29 11.60 2.29 -7.88
C SER A 29 11.84 2.40 -9.40
N ARG A 30 11.12 1.61 -10.21
CA ARG A 30 11.15 1.69 -11.68
C ARG A 30 10.55 3.00 -12.18
N ASP A 31 9.47 3.45 -11.56
CA ASP A 31 8.79 4.71 -11.87
C ASP A 31 9.57 5.94 -11.37
N GLY A 32 10.71 5.74 -10.68
CA GLY A 32 11.63 6.78 -10.24
C GLY A 32 11.26 7.44 -8.91
N LEU A 33 10.24 6.93 -8.20
CA LEU A 33 9.84 7.42 -6.87
C LEU A 33 10.82 7.03 -5.75
N MET A 34 11.67 6.04 -5.98
CA MET A 34 12.67 5.54 -5.03
C MET A 34 14.04 5.38 -5.71
N PRO A 35 15.15 5.31 -4.94
CA PRO A 35 16.50 5.20 -5.52
C PRO A 35 16.60 4.08 -6.52
N ARG A 36 16.93 4.41 -7.78
CA ARG A 36 17.09 3.46 -8.89
C ARG A 36 18.07 2.31 -8.59
N GLN A 37 18.92 2.49 -7.59
CA GLN A 37 19.81 1.44 -7.08
C GLN A 37 19.04 0.28 -6.42
N LEU A 38 17.84 0.51 -5.88
CA LEU A 38 16.92 -0.53 -5.37
C LEU A 38 16.22 -1.29 -6.51
N ALA A 39 16.07 -0.69 -7.69
CA ALA A 39 15.55 -1.35 -8.88
C ALA A 39 16.58 -2.29 -9.57
N LYS A 40 17.82 -2.37 -9.07
CA LYS A 40 18.81 -3.34 -9.58
C LYS A 40 18.39 -4.76 -9.19
N THR A 41 17.81 -5.46 -10.15
CA THR A 41 17.50 -6.87 -10.07
C THR A 41 18.75 -7.72 -10.26
N GLY A 42 18.82 -8.85 -9.55
CA GLY A 42 19.90 -9.83 -9.74
C GLY A 42 19.80 -10.57 -11.08
N ARG A 43 20.72 -11.50 -11.32
CA ARG A 43 20.81 -12.29 -12.57
C ARG A 43 19.53 -13.07 -12.94
N HIS A 44 18.66 -13.36 -11.97
CA HIS A 44 17.37 -14.04 -12.13
C HIS A 44 16.15 -13.11 -12.12
N GLY A 45 16.32 -11.79 -12.20
CA GLY A 45 15.20 -10.85 -12.18
C GLY A 45 14.50 -10.72 -10.82
N THR A 46 15.04 -11.34 -9.76
CA THR A 46 14.55 -11.19 -8.38
C THR A 46 15.18 -9.96 -7.70
N PRO A 47 14.38 -9.06 -7.10
CA PRO A 47 14.87 -7.88 -6.40
C PRO A 47 15.31 -8.24 -4.97
N VAL A 48 16.39 -9.02 -4.85
CA VAL A 48 16.89 -9.57 -3.56
C VAL A 48 17.17 -8.48 -2.53
N ARG A 49 17.71 -7.32 -2.95
CA ARG A 49 17.97 -6.19 -2.04
C ARG A 49 16.69 -5.62 -1.42
N ILE A 50 15.64 -5.48 -2.23
CA ILE A 50 14.35 -4.98 -1.74
C ILE A 50 13.80 -5.95 -0.71
N THR A 51 13.76 -7.24 -1.03
CA THR A 51 13.23 -8.25 -0.11
C THR A 51 14.00 -8.32 1.20
N LEU A 52 15.33 -8.22 1.16
CA LEU A 52 16.16 -8.25 2.37
C LEU A 52 15.99 -6.98 3.22
N ILE A 53 15.95 -5.80 2.61
CA ILE A 53 15.71 -4.54 3.32
C ILE A 53 14.31 -4.53 3.93
N THR A 54 13.28 -4.86 3.15
CA THR A 54 11.89 -4.92 3.64
C THR A 54 11.75 -5.96 4.75
N GLY A 55 12.34 -7.15 4.59
CA GLY A 55 12.33 -8.19 5.63
C GLY A 55 13.01 -7.74 6.92
N ALA A 56 14.17 -7.08 6.84
CA ALA A 56 14.86 -6.53 8.00
C ALA A 56 14.03 -5.45 8.71
N VAL A 57 13.43 -4.52 7.95
CA VAL A 57 12.56 -3.48 8.52
C VAL A 57 11.35 -4.10 9.21
N VAL A 58 10.70 -5.09 8.59
CA VAL A 58 9.56 -5.81 9.20
C VAL A 58 9.99 -6.53 10.48
N ALA A 59 11.13 -7.22 10.49
CA ALA A 59 11.63 -7.93 11.67
C ALA A 59 11.93 -6.98 12.85
N ILE A 60 12.59 -5.85 12.58
CA ILE A 60 12.86 -4.82 13.59
C ILE A 60 11.55 -4.25 14.12
N THR A 61 10.63 -3.88 13.23
CA THR A 61 9.35 -3.25 13.62
C THR A 61 8.48 -4.22 14.42
N ALA A 62 8.46 -5.51 14.05
CA ALA A 62 7.73 -6.55 14.77
C ALA A 62 8.29 -6.84 16.17
N THR A 63 9.57 -6.58 16.40
CA THR A 63 10.22 -6.79 17.71
C THR A 63 10.06 -5.58 18.63
N VAL A 64 10.06 -4.36 18.08
CA VAL A 64 10.02 -3.10 18.85
C VAL A 64 8.60 -2.66 19.20
N PHE A 65 7.61 -2.96 18.35
CA PHE A 65 6.23 -2.47 18.52
C PHE A 65 5.27 -3.58 18.94
N PRO A 66 4.39 -3.35 19.94
CA PRO A 66 3.38 -4.32 20.33
C PRO A 66 2.35 -4.54 19.22
N ILE A 67 1.91 -5.79 19.06
CA ILE A 67 1.07 -6.22 17.92
C ILE A 67 -0.23 -5.42 17.80
N GLY A 68 -0.90 -5.10 18.92
CA GLY A 68 -2.13 -4.30 18.90
C GLY A 68 -1.94 -2.89 18.32
N LYS A 69 -0.77 -2.28 18.50
CA LYS A 69 -0.47 -0.97 17.87
C LYS A 69 -0.17 -1.09 16.38
N LEU A 70 0.45 -2.18 15.96
CA LEU A 70 0.67 -2.46 14.54
C LEU A 70 -0.67 -2.74 13.83
N GLU A 71 -1.57 -3.49 14.46
CA GLU A 71 -2.91 -3.77 13.95
C GLU A 71 -3.75 -2.49 13.76
N GLU A 72 -3.78 -1.61 14.77
CA GLU A 72 -4.43 -0.29 14.65
C GLU A 72 -3.90 0.51 13.45
N MET A 73 -2.57 0.51 13.23
CA MET A 73 -1.92 1.23 12.12
C MET A 73 -2.18 0.58 10.75
N VAL A 74 -2.22 -0.75 10.67
CA VAL A 74 -2.54 -1.47 9.43
C VAL A 74 -4.01 -1.28 9.05
N ASN A 75 -4.92 -1.32 10.03
CA ASN A 75 -6.35 -1.14 9.80
C ASN A 75 -6.66 0.25 9.23
N ILE A 76 -6.14 1.33 9.86
CA ILE A 76 -6.38 2.69 9.36
C ILE A 76 -5.80 2.89 7.94
N GLY A 77 -4.61 2.33 7.67
CA GLY A 77 -3.98 2.42 6.36
C GLY A 77 -4.76 1.66 5.28
N THR A 78 -5.28 0.48 5.60
CA THR A 78 -6.07 -0.34 4.68
C THR A 78 -7.42 0.31 4.38
N LEU A 79 -8.11 0.84 5.40
CA LEU A 79 -9.34 1.61 5.22
C LEU A 79 -9.10 2.85 4.34
N PHE A 80 -8.00 3.56 4.57
CA PHE A 80 -7.63 4.71 3.76
C PHE A 80 -7.37 4.32 2.29
N ALA A 81 -6.63 3.23 2.07
CA ALA A 81 -6.39 2.71 0.73
C ALA A 81 -7.70 2.31 0.03
N PHE A 82 -8.66 1.72 0.74
CA PHE A 82 -9.98 1.42 0.18
C PHE A 82 -10.76 2.68 -0.19
N VAL A 83 -10.75 3.72 0.65
CA VAL A 83 -11.37 5.01 0.32
C VAL A 83 -10.73 5.60 -0.94
N LEU A 84 -9.40 5.62 -1.03
CA LEU A 84 -8.68 6.12 -2.20
C LEU A 84 -8.97 5.32 -3.47
N VAL A 85 -9.02 3.99 -3.39
CA VAL A 85 -9.34 3.13 -4.55
C VAL A 85 -10.77 3.36 -5.00
N SER A 86 -11.73 3.39 -4.08
CA SER A 86 -13.15 3.66 -4.39
C SER A 86 -13.34 5.05 -5.01
N ALA A 87 -12.68 6.08 -4.47
CA ALA A 87 -12.67 7.41 -5.07
C ALA A 87 -11.98 7.42 -6.44
N GLY A 88 -10.85 6.72 -6.57
CA GLY A 88 -10.11 6.57 -7.83
C GLY A 88 -10.93 5.91 -8.93
N VAL A 89 -11.75 4.92 -8.60
CA VAL A 89 -12.71 4.31 -9.53
C VAL A 89 -13.72 5.34 -10.03
N LEU A 90 -14.26 6.20 -9.13
CA LEU A 90 -15.18 7.27 -9.49
C LEU A 90 -14.52 8.31 -10.42
N VAL A 91 -13.30 8.73 -10.09
CA VAL A 91 -12.51 9.68 -10.88
C VAL A 91 -12.17 9.11 -12.25
N LEU A 92 -11.64 7.89 -12.33
CA LEU A 92 -11.27 7.25 -13.59
C LEU A 92 -12.48 7.07 -14.51
N ARG A 93 -13.67 6.84 -13.94
CA ARG A 93 -14.92 6.77 -14.71
C ARG A 93 -15.32 8.11 -15.32
N ARG A 94 -14.99 9.23 -14.68
CA ARG A 94 -15.23 10.58 -15.21
C ARG A 94 -14.13 11.04 -16.17
N THR A 95 -12.86 10.77 -15.87
CA THR A 95 -11.73 11.29 -16.65
C THR A 95 -11.43 10.47 -17.90
N ARG A 96 -11.63 9.14 -17.88
CA ARG A 96 -11.36 8.27 -19.04
C ARG A 96 -12.48 7.25 -19.23
N PRO A 97 -13.62 7.66 -19.81
CA PRO A 97 -14.74 6.75 -20.08
C PRO A 97 -14.40 5.67 -21.12
N ASP A 98 -13.48 5.93 -22.05
CA ASP A 98 -13.22 5.15 -23.28
C ASP A 98 -12.30 3.92 -23.12
N LEU A 99 -11.83 3.61 -21.91
CA LEU A 99 -10.98 2.44 -21.68
C LEU A 99 -11.81 1.13 -21.74
N PRO A 100 -11.34 0.09 -22.46
CA PRO A 100 -12.00 -1.22 -22.45
C PRO A 100 -11.89 -1.84 -21.05
N ARG A 101 -13.03 -1.95 -20.36
CA ARG A 101 -13.13 -2.50 -19.00
C ARG A 101 -13.51 -3.98 -19.10
N GLY A 102 -12.58 -4.89 -18.85
CA GLY A 102 -12.82 -6.34 -18.84
C GLY A 102 -13.78 -6.81 -17.74
N PHE A 103 -13.85 -6.09 -16.62
CA PHE A 103 -14.84 -6.29 -15.56
C PHE A 103 -15.44 -4.94 -15.16
N ARG A 104 -16.78 -4.84 -15.13
CA ARG A 104 -17.51 -3.67 -14.64
C ARG A 104 -18.11 -4.04 -13.29
N ALA A 105 -17.76 -3.30 -12.23
CA ALA A 105 -18.41 -3.49 -10.95
C ALA A 105 -19.93 -3.28 -11.13
N PRO A 106 -20.77 -4.27 -10.78
CA PRO A 106 -22.21 -4.10 -10.82
C PRO A 106 -22.60 -2.96 -9.86
N TRP A 107 -23.60 -2.13 -10.22
CA TRP A 107 -24.13 -1.05 -9.37
C TRP A 107 -23.20 0.15 -9.09
N VAL A 108 -22.26 0.47 -9.99
CA VAL A 108 -21.54 1.75 -9.96
C VAL A 108 -22.51 2.88 -10.36
N PRO A 109 -22.66 3.96 -9.58
CA PRO A 109 -21.75 4.48 -8.54
C PRO A 109 -22.16 4.21 -7.08
N VAL A 110 -23.23 3.47 -6.82
CA VAL A 110 -23.74 3.21 -5.45
C VAL A 110 -22.74 2.39 -4.63
N LEU A 111 -22.14 1.37 -5.24
CA LEU A 111 -21.22 0.43 -4.57
C LEU A 111 -19.93 1.13 -4.05
N PRO A 112 -19.22 1.95 -4.84
CA PRO A 112 -18.09 2.74 -4.34
C PRO A 112 -18.47 3.75 -3.25
N VAL A 113 -19.64 4.39 -3.36
CA VAL A 113 -20.10 5.38 -2.36
C VAL A 113 -20.42 4.70 -1.03
N LEU A 114 -21.14 3.57 -1.04
CA LEU A 114 -21.38 2.77 0.16
C LEU A 114 -20.08 2.29 0.79
N SER A 115 -19.10 1.86 -0.02
CA SER A 115 -17.78 1.46 0.47
C SER A 115 -17.07 2.63 1.18
N ILE A 116 -17.11 3.83 0.62
CA ILE A 116 -16.52 5.02 1.25
C ILE A 116 -17.24 5.32 2.58
N ILE A 117 -18.57 5.33 2.58
CA ILE A 117 -19.36 5.61 3.79
C ILE A 117 -19.04 4.59 4.89
N ALA A 118 -19.01 3.29 4.56
CA ALA A 118 -18.67 2.25 5.51
C ALA A 118 -17.24 2.39 6.04
N CYS A 119 -16.26 2.66 5.18
CA CYS A 119 -14.87 2.85 5.58
C CYS A 119 -14.67 4.09 6.46
N VAL A 120 -15.34 5.19 6.14
CA VAL A 120 -15.31 6.42 6.95
C VAL A 120 -15.98 6.20 8.30
N TRP A 121 -17.10 5.49 8.33
CA TRP A 121 -17.78 5.15 9.58
C TRP A 121 -16.89 4.29 10.50
N LEU A 122 -16.23 3.28 9.93
CA LEU A 122 -15.21 2.48 10.64
C LEU A 122 -14.04 3.35 11.12
N MET A 123 -13.53 4.26 10.28
CA MET A 123 -12.43 5.17 10.65
C MET A 123 -12.77 6.10 11.81
N LEU A 124 -14.03 6.54 11.94
CA LEU A 124 -14.50 7.36 13.05
C LEU A 124 -14.59 6.58 14.37
N ASN A 125 -14.70 5.26 14.30
CA ASN A 125 -14.71 4.40 15.47
C ASN A 125 -13.30 4.13 16.03
N LEU A 126 -12.24 4.44 15.28
CA LEU A 126 -10.87 4.30 15.75
C LEU A 126 -10.44 5.45 16.67
N THR A 127 -9.62 5.11 17.66
CA THR A 127 -9.01 6.04 18.63
C THR A 127 -8.33 7.22 17.94
N GLY A 128 -8.55 8.45 18.43
CA GLY A 128 -7.94 9.68 17.89
C GLY A 128 -6.39 9.67 17.86
N LEU A 129 -5.76 8.88 18.72
CA LEU A 129 -4.30 8.67 18.70
C LEU A 129 -3.81 8.00 17.40
N THR A 130 -4.62 7.13 16.82
CA THR A 130 -4.31 6.41 15.56
C THR A 130 -4.32 7.37 14.37
N TRP A 131 -5.24 8.34 14.38
CA TRP A 131 -5.30 9.42 13.38
C TRP A 131 -4.04 10.29 13.39
N ILE A 132 -3.56 10.69 14.57
CA ILE A 132 -2.34 11.50 14.68
C ILE A 132 -1.13 10.73 14.13
N ARG A 133 -0.96 9.46 14.53
CA ARG A 133 0.11 8.60 14.01
C ARG A 133 0.04 8.42 12.50
N PHE A 134 -1.16 8.23 11.97
CA PHE A 134 -1.39 8.10 10.52
C PHE A 134 -1.04 9.40 9.78
N LEU A 135 -1.47 10.56 10.29
CA LEU A 135 -1.15 11.86 9.70
C LEU A 135 0.35 12.15 9.72
N ILE A 136 1.05 11.83 10.81
CA ILE A 136 2.51 11.95 10.89
C ILE A 136 3.17 11.04 9.84
N TRP A 137 2.74 9.79 9.72
CA TRP A 137 3.29 8.86 8.73
C TRP A 137 3.03 9.32 7.29
N MET A 138 1.82 9.82 7.01
CA MET A 138 1.48 10.44 5.74
C MET A 138 2.33 11.67 5.45
N ALA A 139 2.53 12.54 6.45
CA ALA A 139 3.39 13.72 6.31
C ALA A 139 4.84 13.33 6.01
N ILE A 140 5.37 12.30 6.68
CA ILE A 140 6.71 11.75 6.37
C ILE A 140 6.74 11.21 4.93
N GLY A 141 5.75 10.42 4.52
CA GLY A 141 5.66 9.88 3.16
C GLY A 141 5.61 10.97 2.09
N VAL A 142 4.82 12.01 2.33
CA VAL A 142 4.73 13.20 1.46
C VAL A 142 6.03 13.99 1.49
N ALA A 143 6.68 14.17 2.64
CA ALA A 143 7.96 14.86 2.74
C ALA A 143 9.06 14.11 1.97
N VAL A 144 9.16 12.78 2.13
CA VAL A 144 10.07 11.93 1.36
C VAL A 144 9.74 12.01 -0.13
N TYR A 145 8.45 11.99 -0.49
CA TYR A 145 8.01 12.17 -1.87
C TYR A 145 8.41 13.54 -2.43
N PHE A 146 8.27 14.65 -1.71
CA PHE A 146 8.67 15.97 -2.19
C PHE A 146 10.19 16.13 -2.24
N LEU A 147 10.92 15.62 -1.23
CA LEU A 147 12.38 15.66 -1.16
C LEU A 147 13.03 14.84 -2.27
N TYR A 148 12.50 13.64 -2.53
CA TYR A 148 13.04 12.71 -3.53
C TYR A 148 12.45 12.96 -4.93
N GLY A 149 11.13 13.12 -5.00
CA GLY A 149 10.35 13.36 -6.22
C GLY A 149 10.68 14.69 -6.89
N ARG A 150 10.99 15.78 -6.16
CA ARG A 150 11.48 17.03 -6.82
C ARG A 150 12.77 16.82 -7.60
N ARG A 151 13.62 15.86 -7.21
CA ARG A 151 14.92 15.63 -7.86
C ARG A 151 14.89 14.59 -8.98
N HIS A 152 13.84 13.77 -9.10
CA HIS A 152 13.81 12.61 -10.02
C HIS A 152 12.47 12.38 -10.76
N SER A 153 11.49 13.29 -10.66
CA SER A 153 10.20 13.14 -11.37
C SER A 153 10.35 13.18 -12.89
N LEU A 154 10.43 12.00 -13.50
CA LEU A 154 10.34 11.80 -14.96
C LEU A 154 8.89 11.79 -15.48
N VAL A 155 7.90 12.02 -14.61
CA VAL A 155 6.47 12.10 -14.97
C VAL A 155 6.18 13.26 -15.94
N GLY A 156 7.07 14.25 -16.03
CA GLY A 156 6.98 15.36 -17.00
C GLY A 156 7.72 15.17 -18.32
N ARG A 157 8.36 14.01 -18.60
CA ARG A 157 9.23 13.84 -19.79
C ARG A 157 8.70 12.85 -20.83
N ARG A 158 7.45 12.41 -20.70
CA ARG A 158 6.68 11.71 -21.75
C ARG A 158 5.36 12.45 -22.00
N SER A 159 5.48 13.70 -22.41
CA SER A 159 4.46 14.41 -23.20
C SER A 159 4.74 14.16 -24.66
#